data_AF-A0A7C6DLB9-F1
#
_entry.id   AF-A0A7C6DLB9-F1
#
_cell.length_a   1.000
_cell.length_b   1.000
_cell.length_c   1.000
_cell.angle_alpha   90.00
_cell.angle_beta   90.00
_cell.angle_gamma   90.00
#
_symmetry.space_group_name_H-M   'P 1'
#
loop_
_entity.id
_entity.type
_entity.pdbx_description
1 polymer ?
#
loop_
_entity_poly.entity_id
_entity_poly.type
_entity_poly.pdbx_seq_one_letter_code
_entity_poly.pdbx_strand_id
1 'polypeptide(L)'
;AAQKERAYDLLRQACVDDRLTLDELGQRVELVERAMTTAELQSAIADLAAAPARLPRPAVSTTAVMSEVSRVGRWRVAERIVSTAVMGKCKLDLRHAVVEAPVTTISARVLMGELEVIVPRGVEVELDTTVVMGNRSLHGQDQLPPEGAPVVRITGVAVMGAVNVRVAP
;
A
#
# COMPACT_ATOMS: atom_id res chain seq x y z
N ALA A 1 0.15 28.57 -7.85
CA ALA A 1 1.15 27.70 -8.51
C ALA A 1 0.85 26.22 -8.27
N ALA A 2 0.97 25.70 -7.03
CA ALA A 2 0.85 24.25 -6.74
C ALA A 2 -0.45 23.56 -7.21
N GLN A 3 -1.58 24.26 -7.30
CA GLN A 3 -2.83 23.69 -7.79
C GLN A 3 -2.85 23.54 -9.32
N LYS A 4 -2.34 24.53 -10.07
CA LYS A 4 -2.23 24.47 -11.54
C LYS A 4 -1.27 23.36 -11.97
N GLU A 5 -0.17 23.20 -11.25
CA GLU A 5 0.81 22.13 -11.50
C GLU A 5 0.19 20.73 -11.33
N ARG A 6 -0.55 20.51 -10.25
CA ARG A 6 -1.31 19.26 -10.05
C ARG A 6 -2.35 19.01 -11.15
N ALA A 7 -3.00 20.06 -11.65
CA ALA A 7 -3.95 19.93 -12.76
C ALA A 7 -3.25 19.52 -14.06
N TYR A 8 -2.04 20.05 -14.32
CA TYR A 8 -1.24 19.65 -15.48
C TYR A 8 -0.78 18.20 -15.41
N ASP A 9 -0.33 17.73 -14.25
CA ASP A 9 0.10 16.35 -14.09
C ASP A 9 -1.06 15.37 -14.31
N LEU A 10 -2.26 15.69 -13.82
CA LEU A 10 -3.47 14.89 -14.04
C LEU A 10 -3.88 14.84 -15.52
N LEU A 11 -3.82 15.98 -16.23
CA LEU A 11 -4.14 16.06 -17.67
C LEU A 11 -3.15 15.24 -18.51
N ARG A 12 -1.85 15.31 -18.19
CA ARG A 12 -0.81 14.51 -18.85
C ARG A 12 -1.01 13.02 -18.61
N GLN A 13 -1.27 12.61 -17.37
CA GLN A 13 -1.53 11.21 -17.02
C GLN A 13 -2.75 10.66 -17.77
N ALA A 14 -3.84 11.42 -17.82
CA ALA A 14 -5.04 10.99 -18.52
C ALA A 14 -4.86 10.89 -20.05
N CYS A 15 -3.95 11.67 -20.65
CA CYS A 15 -3.56 11.49 -22.05
C CYS A 15 -2.71 10.22 -22.26
N VAL A 16 -1.78 9.93 -21.33
CA VAL A 16 -1.00 8.67 -21.34
C VAL A 16 -1.89 7.44 -21.18
N ASP A 17 -2.95 7.56 -20.38
CA ASP A 17 -3.95 6.51 -20.16
C ASP A 17 -4.97 6.37 -21.32
N ASP A 18 -4.77 7.08 -22.44
CA ASP A 18 -5.66 7.11 -23.63
C ASP A 18 -7.09 7.58 -23.32
N ARG A 19 -7.27 8.30 -22.21
CA ARG A 19 -8.55 8.86 -21.75
C ARG A 19 -8.81 10.28 -22.26
N LEU A 20 -7.77 10.92 -22.79
CA LEU A 20 -7.79 12.24 -23.38
C LEU A 20 -7.03 12.21 -24.69
N THR A 21 -7.68 12.69 -25.74
CA THR A 21 -6.99 12.93 -27.01
C THR A 21 -6.04 14.14 -26.89
N LEU A 22 -5.04 14.21 -27.77
CA LEU A 22 -4.10 15.34 -27.83
C LEU A 22 -4.79 16.70 -28.03
N ASP A 23 -5.92 16.71 -28.75
CA ASP A 23 -6.70 17.92 -28.99
C ASP A 23 -7.45 18.38 -27.72
N GLU A 24 -8.08 17.44 -27.00
CA GLU A 24 -8.74 17.73 -25.72
C GLU A 24 -7.75 18.12 -24.62
N LEU A 25 -6.53 17.56 -24.65
CA LEU A 25 -5.45 17.99 -23.77
C LEU A 25 -5.12 19.47 -23.97
N GLY A 26 -4.97 19.92 -25.23
CA GLY A 26 -4.70 21.31 -25.56
C GLY A 26 -5.79 22.26 -25.05
N GLN A 27 -7.05 21.93 -25.33
CA GLN A 27 -8.20 22.72 -24.89
C GLN A 27 -8.28 22.85 -23.36
N ARG A 28 -7.97 21.77 -22.62
CA ARG A 28 -8.03 21.78 -21.16
C ARG A 28 -6.83 22.48 -20.51
N VAL A 29 -5.65 22.39 -21.12
CA VAL A 29 -4.49 23.17 -20.69
C VAL A 29 -4.77 24.67 -20.77
N GLU A 30 -5.43 25.12 -21.85
CA GLU A 30 -5.84 26.52 -21.95
C GLU A 30 -6.88 26.93 -20.90
N LEU A 31 -7.84 26.05 -20.59
CA LEU A 31 -8.82 26.31 -19.52
C LEU A 31 -8.16 26.39 -18.14
N VAL A 32 -7.17 25.54 -17.87
CA VAL A 32 -6.35 25.58 -16.64
C VAL A 32 -5.52 26.86 -16.57
N GLU A 33 -4.98 27.35 -17.69
CA GLU A 33 -4.26 28.63 -17.71
C GLU A 33 -5.18 29.81 -17.41
N ARG A 34 -6.38 29.84 -18.01
CA ARG A 34 -7.35 30.93 -17.84
C ARG A 34 -8.06 30.90 -16.49
N ALA A 35 -8.07 29.76 -15.78
CA ALA A 35 -8.68 29.64 -14.47
C ALA A 35 -8.01 30.58 -13.44
N MET A 36 -8.82 31.47 -12.87
CA MET A 36 -8.40 32.42 -11.84
C MET A 36 -8.80 31.97 -10.44
N THR A 37 -9.71 30.98 -10.35
CA THR A 37 -10.20 30.45 -9.10
C THR A 37 -9.99 28.93 -9.00
N THR A 38 -9.88 28.44 -7.76
CA THR A 38 -9.78 27.00 -7.48
C THR A 38 -11.00 26.23 -8.00
N ALA A 39 -12.18 26.85 -8.01
CA ALA A 39 -13.42 26.23 -8.48
C ALA A 39 -13.44 26.02 -10.00
N GLU A 40 -12.98 27.01 -10.77
CA GLU A 40 -12.82 26.89 -12.23
C GLU A 40 -11.79 25.81 -12.59
N LEU A 41 -10.68 25.78 -11.86
CA LEU A 41 -9.64 24.76 -12.03
C LEU A 41 -10.18 23.35 -11.75
N GLN A 42 -10.96 23.18 -10.68
CA GLN A 42 -11.60 21.91 -10.35
C GLN A 42 -12.62 21.48 -11.41
N SER A 43 -13.39 22.41 -11.97
CA SER A 43 -14.34 22.12 -13.04
C SER A 43 -13.64 21.60 -14.31
N ALA A 44 -12.47 22.13 -14.65
CA ALA A 44 -11.71 21.72 -15.84
C ALA A 44 -11.16 20.27 -15.75
N ILE A 45 -11.05 19.73 -14.53
CA ILE A 45 -10.52 18.39 -14.25
C ILE A 45 -11.54 17.46 -13.56
N ALA A 46 -12.80 17.88 -13.43
CA ALA A 46 -13.80 17.19 -12.60
C ALA A 46 -14.12 15.78 -13.09
N ASP A 47 -14.23 15.60 -14.40
CA ASP A 47 -14.47 14.34 -15.09
C ASP A 47 -13.25 13.40 -15.07
N LEU A 48 -12.04 13.96 -14.97
CA LEU A 48 -10.79 13.20 -14.80
C LEU A 48 -10.60 12.76 -13.35
N ALA A 49 -10.93 13.64 -12.41
CA ALA A 49 -10.95 13.35 -10.97
C ALA A 49 -12.05 12.34 -10.60
N ALA A 50 -13.13 12.27 -11.39
CA ALA A 50 -14.19 11.28 -11.29
C ALA A 50 -13.85 9.93 -11.96
N ALA A 51 -12.57 9.67 -12.28
CA ALA A 51 -12.12 8.30 -12.49
C ALA A 51 -12.63 7.44 -11.33
N PRO A 52 -13.13 6.21 -11.55
CA PRO A 52 -13.44 5.35 -10.44
C PRO A 52 -12.14 5.20 -9.67
N ALA A 53 -12.06 5.81 -8.48
CA ALA A 53 -11.02 5.52 -7.52
C ALA A 53 -10.92 4.01 -7.53
N ARG A 54 -9.77 3.48 -7.98
CA ARG A 54 -9.56 2.04 -8.16
C ARG A 54 -10.10 1.40 -6.89
N LEU A 55 -11.27 0.74 -6.98
CA LEU A 55 -12.06 0.47 -5.78
C LEU A 55 -11.10 -0.22 -4.80
N PRO A 56 -10.87 0.34 -3.60
CA PRO A 56 -9.87 -0.19 -2.70
C PRO A 56 -10.16 -1.68 -2.56
N ARG A 57 -9.21 -2.51 -3.00
CA ARG A 57 -9.44 -3.94 -3.04
C ARG A 57 -9.87 -4.37 -1.65
N PRO A 58 -10.87 -5.28 -1.53
CA PRO A 58 -11.32 -5.73 -0.23
C PRO A 58 -10.12 -6.22 0.58
N ALA A 59 -10.02 -5.72 1.81
CA ALA A 59 -8.91 -6.05 2.69
C ALA A 59 -8.83 -7.57 2.84
N VAL A 60 -7.64 -8.12 2.68
CA VAL A 60 -7.42 -9.55 2.85
C VAL A 60 -7.28 -9.82 4.35
N SER A 61 -8.21 -10.57 4.94
CA SER A 61 -8.14 -11.00 6.33
C SER A 61 -7.55 -12.40 6.46
N THR A 62 -6.68 -12.59 7.44
CA THR A 62 -6.13 -13.88 7.84
C THR A 62 -6.32 -13.99 9.35
N THR A 63 -7.13 -14.95 9.79
CA THR A 63 -7.46 -15.11 11.21
C THR A 63 -7.11 -16.52 11.64
N ALA A 64 -6.20 -16.64 12.60
CA ALA A 64 -5.85 -17.89 13.25
C ALA A 64 -6.32 -17.84 14.71
N VAL A 65 -7.17 -18.79 15.10
CA VAL A 65 -7.62 -18.98 16.50
C VAL A 65 -7.25 -20.39 16.90
N MET A 66 -6.37 -20.55 17.88
CA MET A 66 -5.85 -21.87 18.32
C MET A 66 -5.35 -22.73 17.15
N SER A 67 -4.83 -22.10 16.11
CA SER A 67 -4.47 -22.73 14.84
C SER A 67 -3.32 -21.98 14.18
N GLU A 68 -2.80 -22.55 13.10
CA GLU A 68 -1.85 -21.89 12.22
C GLU A 68 -2.51 -21.62 10.87
N VAL A 69 -2.35 -20.39 10.37
CA VAL A 69 -2.75 -20.02 9.01
C VAL A 69 -1.53 -19.50 8.27
N SER A 70 -1.19 -20.17 7.17
CA SER A 70 -0.09 -19.76 6.30
C SER A 70 -0.62 -19.35 4.92
N ARG A 71 -0.10 -18.23 4.41
CA ARG A 71 -0.40 -17.74 3.07
C ARG A 71 0.90 -17.72 2.28
N VAL A 72 1.05 -18.71 1.41
CA VAL A 72 2.28 -18.99 0.65
C VAL A 72 1.98 -19.09 -0.83
N GLY A 73 2.93 -18.71 -1.68
CA GLY A 73 2.86 -18.86 -3.13
C GLY A 73 2.57 -17.56 -3.87
N ARG A 74 2.11 -17.67 -5.12
CA ARG A 74 1.82 -16.52 -5.97
C ARG A 74 0.40 -16.01 -5.72
N TRP A 75 0.29 -14.97 -4.92
CA TRP A 75 -0.97 -14.26 -4.70
C TRP A 75 -0.76 -12.76 -4.91
N ARG A 76 -1.84 -12.03 -5.18
CA ARG A 76 -1.79 -10.57 -5.30
C ARG A 76 -1.94 -9.96 -3.92
N VAL A 77 -0.94 -9.18 -3.51
CA VAL A 77 -0.95 -8.49 -2.22
C VAL A 77 -1.97 -7.36 -2.29
N ALA A 78 -2.92 -7.36 -1.36
CA ALA A 78 -3.87 -6.26 -1.24
C ALA A 78 -3.19 -5.06 -0.56
N GLU A 79 -3.63 -3.84 -0.88
CA GLU A 79 -3.18 -2.60 -0.21
C GLU A 79 -3.34 -2.66 1.31
N ARG A 80 -4.33 -3.43 1.79
CA ARG A 80 -4.59 -3.64 3.22
C ARG A 80 -4.76 -5.12 3.53
N ILE A 81 -3.97 -5.59 4.48
CA ILE A 81 -4.05 -6.94 5.05
C ILE A 81 -4.36 -6.81 6.54
N VAL A 82 -5.27 -7.63 7.04
CA VAL A 82 -5.57 -7.74 8.47
C VAL A 82 -5.19 -9.14 8.92
N SER A 83 -4.19 -9.24 9.79
CA SER A 83 -3.74 -10.50 10.37
C SER A 83 -4.09 -10.54 11.84
N THR A 84 -4.94 -11.50 12.23
CA THR A 84 -5.36 -11.71 13.61
C THR A 84 -4.89 -13.08 14.08
N ALA A 85 -4.09 -13.12 15.13
CA ALA A 85 -3.61 -14.36 15.76
C ALA A 85 -4.02 -14.38 17.23
N VAL A 86 -4.87 -15.35 17.59
CA VAL A 86 -5.32 -15.60 18.97
C VAL A 86 -4.96 -17.04 19.35
N MET A 87 -4.02 -17.20 20.25
CA MET A 87 -3.41 -18.50 20.61
C MET A 87 -2.90 -19.28 19.38
N GLY A 88 -2.34 -18.59 18.39
CA GLY A 88 -2.04 -19.19 17.09
C GLY A 88 -0.91 -18.51 16.33
N LYS A 89 -0.65 -19.00 15.10
CA LYS A 89 0.40 -18.47 14.23
C LYS A 89 -0.17 -18.02 12.89
N CYS A 90 0.18 -16.81 12.47
CA CYS A 90 -0.11 -16.32 11.13
C CYS A 90 1.21 -16.17 10.37
N LYS A 91 1.33 -16.83 9.22
CA LYS A 91 2.49 -16.71 8.33
C LYS A 91 2.09 -16.08 7.01
N LEU A 92 2.67 -14.93 6.69
CA LEU A 92 2.47 -14.22 5.43
C LEU A 92 3.77 -14.26 4.63
N ASP A 93 3.76 -15.01 3.53
CA ASP A 93 4.89 -15.08 2.60
C ASP A 93 4.60 -14.24 1.36
N LEU A 94 5.32 -13.11 1.25
CA LEU A 94 5.22 -12.18 0.14
C LEU A 94 6.32 -12.40 -0.92
N ARG A 95 7.21 -13.39 -0.77
CA ARG A 95 8.37 -13.59 -1.67
C ARG A 95 7.99 -13.78 -3.14
N HIS A 96 6.90 -14.49 -3.37
CA HIS A 96 6.35 -14.74 -4.71
C HIS A 96 5.08 -13.93 -4.96
N ALA A 97 4.74 -13.03 -4.05
CA ALA A 97 3.52 -12.24 -4.13
C ALA A 97 3.75 -10.99 -4.99
N VAL A 98 2.73 -10.61 -5.76
CA VAL A 98 2.80 -9.42 -6.61
C VAL A 98 2.30 -8.23 -5.78
N VAL A 99 3.22 -7.34 -5.41
CA VAL A 99 2.92 -6.07 -4.74
C VAL A 99 2.64 -5.03 -5.82
N GLU A 100 1.36 -4.80 -6.12
CA GLU A 100 0.94 -3.79 -7.11
C GLU A 100 0.76 -2.40 -6.50
N ALA A 101 0.71 -2.32 -5.17
CA ALA A 101 0.48 -1.08 -4.43
C ALA A 101 1.80 -0.41 -4.05
N PRO A 102 1.90 0.94 -4.14
CA PRO A 102 3.07 1.67 -3.66
C PRO A 102 3.26 1.51 -2.15
N VAL A 103 2.15 1.38 -1.40
CA VAL A 103 2.16 1.13 0.05
C VAL A 103 1.20 -0.01 0.37
N THR A 104 1.70 -1.02 1.06
CA THR A 104 0.91 -2.14 1.60
C THR A 104 0.89 -2.04 3.12
N THR A 105 -0.30 -1.97 3.73
CA THR A 105 -0.46 -1.94 5.19
C THR A 105 -0.90 -3.29 5.72
N ILE A 106 -0.11 -3.89 6.62
CA ILE A 106 -0.43 -5.10 7.37
C ILE A 106 -0.81 -4.70 8.79
N SER A 107 -2.09 -4.83 9.14
CA SER A 107 -2.58 -4.62 10.50
C SER A 107 -2.48 -5.93 11.29
N ALA A 108 -1.55 -5.97 12.25
CA ALA A 108 -1.28 -7.09 13.14
C ALA A 108 -2.10 -6.96 14.44
N ARG A 109 -2.93 -7.96 14.73
CA ARG A 109 -3.65 -8.13 16.00
C ARG A 109 -3.26 -9.47 16.60
N VAL A 110 -2.20 -9.46 17.41
CA VAL A 110 -1.65 -10.67 18.02
C VAL A 110 -1.97 -10.65 19.51
N LEU A 111 -2.90 -11.48 19.97
CA LEU A 111 -3.24 -11.50 21.39
C LEU A 111 -2.33 -12.46 22.15
N MET A 112 -2.24 -13.70 21.67
CA MET A 112 -1.33 -14.71 22.17
C MET A 112 -0.80 -15.50 20.97
N GLY A 113 0.49 -15.43 20.63
CA GLY A 113 1.01 -16.17 19.47
C GLY A 113 1.98 -15.38 18.59
N GLU A 114 2.03 -15.69 17.30
CA GLU A 114 3.07 -15.17 16.40
C GLU A 114 2.51 -14.70 15.06
N LEU A 115 3.02 -13.56 14.59
CA LEU A 115 2.92 -13.14 13.20
C LEU A 115 4.31 -13.19 12.54
N GLU A 116 4.46 -14.03 11.53
CA GLU A 116 5.66 -14.12 10.70
C GLU A 116 5.37 -13.51 9.33
N VAL A 117 6.12 -12.47 8.95
CA VAL A 117 6.01 -11.80 7.64
C VAL A 117 7.34 -11.94 6.90
N ILE A 118 7.29 -12.51 5.69
CA ILE A 118 8.46 -12.65 4.82
C ILE A 118 8.26 -11.75 3.61
N VAL A 119 9.12 -10.76 3.45
CA VAL A 119 9.07 -9.83 2.30
C VAL A 119 10.18 -10.15 1.27
N PRO A 120 9.95 -9.91 -0.03
CA PRO A 120 11.00 -10.02 -1.04
C PRO A 120 12.02 -8.88 -0.93
N ARG A 121 13.17 -9.05 -1.59
CA ARG A 121 14.16 -7.97 -1.76
C ARG A 121 13.57 -6.82 -2.57
N GLY A 122 14.05 -5.60 -2.33
CA GLY A 122 13.60 -4.40 -3.05
C GLY A 122 12.28 -3.81 -2.52
N VAL A 123 11.86 -4.24 -1.34
CA VAL A 123 10.71 -3.68 -0.60
C VAL A 123 11.25 -2.98 0.63
N GLU A 124 10.75 -1.78 0.91
CA GLU A 124 11.01 -1.10 2.18
C GLU A 124 10.05 -1.60 3.25
N VAL A 125 10.57 -1.93 4.43
CA VAL A 125 9.73 -2.35 5.55
C VAL A 125 9.70 -1.26 6.61
N GLU A 126 8.50 -0.86 7.00
CA GLU A 126 8.25 0.00 8.14
C GLU A 126 7.53 -0.81 9.22
N LEU A 127 8.09 -0.88 10.42
CA LEU A 127 7.56 -1.69 11.52
C LEU A 127 7.07 -0.81 12.69
N ASP A 128 5.78 -0.46 12.65
CA ASP A 128 5.07 0.37 13.63
C ASP A 128 4.10 -0.45 14.49
N THR A 129 4.62 -1.48 15.16
CA THR A 129 3.82 -2.35 16.03
C THR A 129 4.14 -2.15 17.50
N THR A 130 3.12 -2.01 18.33
CA THR A 130 3.25 -1.96 19.79
C THR A 130 3.26 -3.38 20.34
N VAL A 131 4.33 -3.76 21.05
CA VAL A 131 4.42 -5.06 21.71
C VAL A 131 4.42 -4.84 23.23
N VAL A 132 3.47 -5.46 23.94
CA VAL A 132 3.36 -5.34 25.41
C VAL A 132 4.19 -6.42 26.10
N MET A 133 4.02 -7.69 25.71
CA MET A 133 4.70 -8.85 26.27
C MET A 133 5.13 -9.80 25.14
N GLY A 134 6.43 -9.77 24.82
CA GLY A 134 7.00 -10.52 23.70
C GLY A 134 8.07 -9.70 22.98
N ASN A 135 8.27 -9.96 21.68
CA ASN A 135 9.27 -9.25 20.88
C ASN A 135 8.70 -8.78 19.53
N ARG A 136 9.29 -7.70 19.01
CA ARG A 136 9.21 -7.36 17.58
C ARG A 136 10.61 -7.44 17.00
N SER A 137 10.75 -8.00 15.81
CA SER A 137 12.04 -8.09 15.13
C SER A 137 11.91 -7.82 13.64
N LEU A 138 12.93 -7.19 13.10
CA LEU A 138 13.09 -6.91 11.67
C LEU A 138 14.49 -7.34 11.26
N HIS A 139 14.59 -8.34 10.40
CA HIS A 139 15.86 -8.92 9.97
C HIS A 139 16.05 -8.79 8.45
N GLY A 140 17.27 -8.50 8.01
CA GLY A 140 17.68 -8.53 6.61
C GLY A 140 17.38 -7.25 5.82
N GLN A 141 17.06 -6.14 6.48
CA GLN A 141 16.96 -4.81 5.86
C GLN A 141 18.34 -4.11 5.84
N ASP A 142 19.38 -4.84 5.42
CA ASP A 142 20.76 -4.33 5.42
C ASP A 142 21.08 -3.47 4.20
N GLN A 143 20.19 -3.45 3.20
CA GLN A 143 20.34 -2.69 1.97
C GLN A 143 19.32 -1.56 1.92
N LEU A 144 19.79 -0.36 1.57
CA LEU A 144 18.90 0.78 1.33
C LEU A 144 17.94 0.41 0.19
N PRO A 145 16.61 0.54 0.38
CA PRO A 145 15.66 0.29 -0.69
C PRO A 145 15.97 1.19 -1.90
N PRO A 146 15.80 0.69 -3.14
CA PRO A 146 15.91 1.54 -4.32
C PRO A 146 14.88 2.68 -4.28
N GLU A 147 15.19 3.83 -4.86
CA GLU A 147 14.24 4.95 -4.94
C GLU A 147 12.93 4.51 -5.61
N GLY A 148 11.80 4.74 -4.93
CA GLY A 148 10.48 4.32 -5.41
C GLY A 148 10.12 2.85 -5.12
N ALA A 149 10.90 2.16 -4.28
CA ALA A 149 10.56 0.82 -3.79
C ALA A 149 9.16 0.80 -3.14
N PRO A 150 8.36 -0.25 -3.35
CA PRO A 150 7.11 -0.41 -2.62
C PRO A 150 7.38 -0.54 -1.11
N VAL A 151 6.53 0.09 -0.30
CA VAL A 151 6.64 0.09 1.16
C VAL A 151 5.65 -0.91 1.75
N VAL A 152 6.13 -1.81 2.60
CA VAL A 152 5.30 -2.69 3.44
C VAL A 152 5.32 -2.16 4.87
N ARG A 153 4.23 -1.52 5.26
CA ARG A 153 4.02 -0.97 6.60
C ARG A 153 3.28 -1.96 7.47
N ILE A 154 3.85 -2.32 8.60
CA ILE A 154 3.31 -3.30 9.54
C ILE A 154 2.92 -2.54 10.81
N THR A 155 1.62 -2.45 11.08
CA THR A 155 1.06 -1.68 12.21
C THR A 155 0.23 -2.55 13.13
N GLY A 156 0.03 -2.13 14.37
CA GLY A 156 -0.94 -2.76 15.27
C GLY A 156 -0.37 -3.12 16.62
N VAL A 157 -0.96 -4.12 17.27
CA VAL A 157 -0.64 -4.49 18.66
C VAL A 157 -0.41 -5.99 18.82
N ALA A 158 0.65 -6.33 19.55
CA ALA A 158 0.91 -7.66 20.06
C ALA A 158 0.92 -7.64 21.60
N VAL A 159 0.04 -8.41 22.24
CA VAL A 159 -0.08 -8.42 23.71
C VAL A 159 0.84 -9.48 24.32
N MET A 160 0.64 -10.77 24.03
CA MET A 160 1.48 -11.90 24.48
C MET A 160 2.03 -12.67 23.29
N GLY A 161 2.92 -12.06 22.51
CA GLY A 161 3.33 -12.66 21.24
C GLY A 161 4.48 -11.97 20.52
N ALA A 162 4.81 -12.53 19.37
CA ALA A 162 5.93 -12.08 18.55
C ALA A 162 5.44 -11.54 17.19
N VAL A 163 6.04 -10.45 16.74
CA VAL A 163 5.93 -9.98 15.35
C VAL A 163 7.32 -10.06 14.72
N ASN A 164 7.50 -11.05 13.86
CA ASN A 164 8.77 -11.35 13.22
C ASN A 164 8.69 -11.00 11.73
N VAL A 165 9.56 -10.10 11.30
CA VAL A 165 9.64 -9.68 9.91
C VAL A 165 11.01 -10.01 9.36
N ARG A 166 11.05 -10.70 8.21
CA ARG A 166 12.28 -11.11 7.56
C ARG A 166 12.27 -10.73 6.10
N VAL A 167 13.33 -10.07 5.67
CA VAL A 167 13.63 -9.88 4.24
C VAL A 167 14.26 -11.17 3.73
N ALA A 168 13.69 -11.74 2.67
CA ALA A 168 14.23 -12.93 2.05
C ALA A 168 15.58 -12.63 1.39
N PRO A 169 16.54 -13.58 1.46
CA PRO A 169 17.79 -13.48 0.72
C PRO A 169 17.58 -13.67 -0.78
#